data_AF-A0A1V9V9K3-F1
#
_entry.id   AF-A0A1V9V9K3-F1
#
_cell.length_a   1.000
_cell.length_b   1.000
_cell.length_c   1.000
_cell.angle_alpha   90.00
_cell.angle_beta   90.00
_cell.angle_gamma   90.00
#
_symmetry.space_group_name_H-M   'P 1'
#
loop_
_entity.id
_entity.type
_entity.pdbx_description
1 polymer ?
#
loop_
_entity_poly.entity_id
_entity_poly.type
_entity_poly.pdbx_seq_one_letter_code
_entity_poly.pdbx_strand_id
1 'polypeptide(L)'
;MIILDKSFKELFKDFCKTNNIENMQVAIQYFTVFGGLDIKIDTTKPILELIEKNILNNYNYLRNEVNHITGGYHVEHAILSGIALGDRKTTNAFKRAHVSFEEGMKCVDSLYEKAIIDIDSSEHFLLGKRGDSKAVKKLIFINPFLRFWFAFVSPIYKGIKDGNY
;
A
#
# COMPACT_ATOMS: atom_id res chain seq x y z
N MET A 1 -0.96 3.38 14.56
CA MET A 1 -1.89 4.19 13.73
C MET A 1 -1.27 4.30 12.33
N ILE A 2 -2.07 4.23 11.26
CA ILE A 2 -1.57 4.37 9.88
C ILE A 2 -1.51 5.85 9.51
N ILE A 3 -0.39 6.30 8.96
CA ILE A 3 -0.12 7.70 8.60
C ILE A 3 -0.49 7.94 7.13
N LEU A 4 -1.35 8.92 6.83
CA LEU A 4 -1.83 9.22 5.46
C LEU A 4 -1.57 10.66 5.02
N ASP A 5 -1.29 11.55 5.96
CA ASP A 5 -1.12 13.00 5.76
C ASP A 5 0.31 13.40 5.35
N LYS A 6 1.15 12.43 4.99
CA LYS A 6 2.56 12.64 4.63
C LYS A 6 2.87 12.08 3.26
N SER A 7 3.70 12.81 2.52
CA SER A 7 4.27 12.30 1.28
C SER A 7 5.20 11.11 1.54
N PHE A 8 5.45 10.29 0.50
CA PHE A 8 6.39 9.17 0.58
C PHE A 8 7.77 9.57 1.13
N LYS A 9 8.28 10.75 0.72
CA LYS A 9 9.58 11.26 1.15
C LYS A 9 9.58 11.62 2.64
N GLU A 10 8.51 12.23 3.13
CA GLU A 10 8.35 12.56 4.54
C GLU A 10 8.22 11.29 5.38
N LEU A 11 7.40 10.33 4.94
CA LEU A 11 7.29 9.01 5.58
C LEU A 11 8.66 8.34 5.70
N PHE A 12 9.46 8.33 4.64
CA PHE A 12 10.78 7.72 4.67
C PHE A 12 11.72 8.41 5.66
N LYS A 13 11.77 9.75 5.61
CA LYS A 13 12.62 10.55 6.51
C LYS A 13 12.24 10.32 7.98
N ASP A 14 10.95 10.37 8.28
CA ASP A 14 10.45 10.21 9.65
C ASP A 14 10.66 8.78 10.15
N PHE A 15 10.48 7.78 9.28
CA PHE A 15 10.75 6.39 9.62
C PHE A 15 12.23 6.15 9.98
N CYS A 16 13.16 6.64 9.15
CA CYS A 16 14.59 6.50 9.44
C CYS A 16 14.99 7.22 10.73
N LYS A 17 14.44 8.43 10.96
CA LYS A 17 14.72 9.22 12.17
C LYS A 17 14.17 8.55 13.43
N THR A 18 12.94 8.06 13.40
CA THR A 18 12.26 7.45 14.56
C THR A 18 12.94 6.15 14.99
N ASN A 19 13.49 5.42 14.03
CA ASN A 19 14.10 4.10 14.24
C ASN A 19 15.64 4.14 14.26
N ASN A 20 16.26 5.33 14.20
CA ASN A 20 17.71 5.52 14.20
C ASN A 20 18.45 4.66 13.16
N ILE A 21 17.92 4.59 11.93
CA ILE A 21 18.48 3.76 10.87
C ILE A 21 19.48 4.57 10.04
N GLU A 22 20.75 4.16 10.05
CA GLU A 22 21.81 4.80 9.29
C GLU A 22 22.11 4.08 7.96
N ASN A 23 21.93 2.76 7.94
CA ASN A 23 22.18 1.95 6.75
C ASN A 23 21.00 2.01 5.77
N MET A 24 21.26 2.42 4.53
CA MET A 24 20.22 2.59 3.51
C MET A 24 19.52 1.28 3.12
N GLN A 25 20.25 0.16 3.05
CA GLN A 25 19.68 -1.14 2.71
C GLN A 25 18.70 -1.61 3.80
N VAL A 26 19.09 -1.46 5.07
CA VAL A 26 18.22 -1.72 6.23
C VAL A 26 17.02 -0.77 6.18
N ALA A 27 17.23 0.53 5.93
CA ALA A 27 16.15 1.50 5.85
C ALA A 27 15.11 1.10 4.81
N ILE A 28 15.53 0.77 3.58
CA ILE A 28 14.63 0.33 2.51
C ILE A 28 13.92 -0.97 2.91
N GLN A 29 14.66 -1.98 3.39
CA GLN A 29 14.09 -3.28 3.74
C GLN A 29 12.94 -3.14 4.75
N TYR A 30 13.17 -2.45 5.86
CA TYR A 30 12.16 -2.29 6.89
C TYR A 30 11.09 -1.27 6.52
N PHE A 31 11.43 -0.21 5.78
CA PHE A 31 10.45 0.79 5.33
C PHE A 31 9.43 0.20 4.36
N THR A 32 9.81 -0.75 3.50
CA THR A 32 8.85 -1.40 2.60
C THR A 32 7.75 -2.17 3.33
N VAL A 33 7.99 -2.54 4.59
CA VAL A 33 7.06 -3.28 5.43
C VAL A 33 6.35 -2.35 6.42
N PHE A 34 7.09 -1.53 7.16
CA PHE A 34 6.57 -0.73 8.27
C PHE A 34 6.40 0.75 7.94
N GLY A 35 6.85 1.20 6.76
CA GLY A 35 6.76 2.59 6.35
C GLY A 35 5.30 3.04 6.24
N GLY A 36 4.93 4.07 6.98
CA GLY A 36 3.53 4.51 7.07
C GLY A 36 2.76 3.97 8.27
N LEU A 37 3.41 3.19 9.14
CA LEU A 37 2.95 2.94 10.51
C LEU A 37 3.65 3.90 11.47
N ASP A 38 2.87 4.48 12.38
CA ASP A 38 3.41 5.22 13.53
C ASP A 38 3.85 4.24 14.64
N ILE A 39 4.99 3.58 14.41
CA ILE A 39 5.59 2.62 15.34
C ILE A 39 7.11 2.78 15.38
N LYS A 40 7.67 2.49 16.56
CA LYS A 40 9.11 2.31 16.72
C LYS A 40 9.45 0.82 16.66
N ILE A 41 10.41 0.48 15.82
CA ILE A 41 10.93 -0.87 15.63
C ILE A 41 12.42 -0.93 15.93
N ASP A 42 12.89 -2.09 16.35
CA ASP A 42 14.30 -2.38 16.53
C ASP A 42 14.80 -3.15 15.30
N THR A 43 15.49 -2.46 14.40
CA THR A 43 15.98 -3.05 13.13
C THR A 43 17.15 -4.02 13.32
N THR A 44 17.64 -4.23 14.55
CA THR A 44 18.61 -5.28 14.86
C THR A 44 17.97 -6.66 14.95
N LYS A 45 16.65 -6.71 15.14
CA LYS A 45 15.87 -7.96 15.19
C LYS A 45 15.48 -8.44 13.79
N PRO A 46 15.30 -9.76 13.58
CA PRO A 46 14.84 -10.29 12.30
C PRO A 46 13.49 -9.68 11.86
N ILE A 47 13.38 -9.31 10.59
CA ILE A 47 12.17 -8.67 10.05
C ILE A 47 10.90 -9.52 10.23
N LEU A 48 11.02 -10.85 10.15
CA LEU A 48 9.90 -11.77 10.35
C LEU A 48 9.35 -11.70 11.78
N GLU A 49 10.23 -11.63 12.80
CA GLU A 49 9.84 -11.44 14.20
C GLU A 49 9.07 -10.12 14.37
N LEU A 50 9.53 -9.06 13.69
CA LEU A 50 8.85 -7.76 13.73
C LEU A 50 7.52 -7.76 12.99
N ILE A 51 7.38 -8.50 11.88
CA ILE A 51 6.11 -8.66 11.17
C ILE A 51 5.11 -9.38 12.06
N GLU A 52 5.52 -10.49 12.67
CA GLU A 52 4.66 -11.26 13.56
C GLU A 52 4.18 -10.39 14.74
N LYS A 53 5.13 -9.77 15.45
CA LYS A 53 4.86 -8.96 16.63
C LYS A 53 3.97 -7.74 16.33
N ASN A 54 4.29 -6.98 15.28
CA ASN A 54 3.67 -5.68 15.06
C ASN A 54 2.46 -5.74 14.10
N ILE A 55 2.42 -6.73 13.20
CA ILE A 55 1.40 -6.84 12.16
C ILE A 55 0.45 -8.01 12.42
N LEU A 56 0.97 -9.23 12.50
CA LEU A 56 0.12 -10.44 12.55
C LEU A 56 -0.60 -10.57 13.90
N ASN A 57 0.11 -10.36 15.01
CA ASN A 57 -0.50 -10.38 16.36
C ASN A 57 -1.50 -9.23 16.58
N ASN A 58 -1.41 -8.16 15.78
CA ASN A 58 -2.35 -7.03 15.80
C ASN A 58 -3.30 -7.02 14.61
N TYR A 59 -3.46 -8.15 13.91
CA TYR A 59 -4.16 -8.23 12.63
C TYR A 59 -5.57 -7.64 12.66
N ASN A 60 -6.38 -7.99 13.67
CA ASN A 60 -7.76 -7.51 13.76
C ASN A 60 -7.84 -5.98 13.86
N TYR A 61 -6.95 -5.37 14.64
CA TYR A 61 -6.86 -3.92 14.75
C TYR A 61 -6.47 -3.29 13.41
N LEU A 62 -5.37 -3.76 12.81
CA LEU A 62 -4.88 -3.22 11.54
C LEU A 62 -5.88 -3.43 10.40
N ARG A 63 -6.58 -4.57 10.38
CA ARG A 63 -7.64 -4.85 9.40
C ARG A 63 -8.76 -3.83 9.51
N ASN A 64 -9.19 -3.50 10.73
CA ASN A 64 -10.25 -2.52 10.95
C ASN A 64 -9.82 -1.11 10.52
N GLU A 65 -8.58 -0.72 10.84
CA GLU A 65 -7.99 0.54 10.41
C GLU A 65 -7.90 0.63 8.87
N VAL A 66 -7.35 -0.40 8.22
CA VAL A 66 -7.25 -0.45 6.76
C VAL A 66 -8.63 -0.37 6.12
N ASN A 67 -9.62 -1.10 6.64
CA ASN A 67 -11.00 -1.03 6.15
C ASN A 67 -11.58 0.38 6.28
N HIS A 68 -11.38 1.02 7.43
CA HIS A 68 -11.86 2.38 7.68
C HIS A 68 -11.28 3.38 6.68
N ILE A 69 -9.97 3.31 6.44
CA ILE A 69 -9.24 4.21 5.54
C ILE A 69 -9.63 3.98 4.08
N THR A 70 -9.68 2.72 3.65
CA THR A 70 -9.86 2.36 2.24
C THR A 70 -11.32 2.31 1.80
N GLY A 71 -12.27 2.38 2.73
CA GLY A 71 -13.71 2.33 2.47
C GLY A 71 -14.34 0.95 2.62
N GLY A 72 -13.54 -0.09 2.92
CA GLY A 72 -14.01 -1.45 3.26
C GLY A 72 -14.81 -2.18 2.18
N TYR A 73 -14.97 -1.58 1.00
CA TYR A 73 -15.73 -2.15 -0.11
C TYR A 73 -14.85 -3.10 -0.92
N HIS A 74 -15.46 -4.20 -1.35
CA HIS A 74 -14.75 -5.35 -1.92
C HIS A 74 -13.99 -4.97 -3.19
N VAL A 75 -14.53 -4.06 -4.00
CA VAL A 75 -13.92 -3.64 -5.26
C VAL A 75 -12.65 -2.82 -5.05
N GLU A 76 -12.62 -1.82 -4.16
CA GLU A 76 -11.39 -1.06 -3.86
C GLU A 76 -10.31 -2.00 -3.36
N HIS A 77 -10.64 -2.95 -2.48
CA HIS A 77 -9.67 -3.92 -1.96
C HIS A 77 -9.14 -4.85 -3.05
N ALA A 78 -10.00 -5.28 -3.97
CA ALA A 78 -9.60 -6.10 -5.12
C ALA A 78 -8.68 -5.30 -6.07
N ILE A 79 -8.98 -4.02 -6.31
CA ILE A 79 -8.15 -3.12 -7.12
C ILE A 79 -6.81 -2.89 -6.43
N LEU A 80 -6.79 -2.55 -5.14
CA LEU A 80 -5.56 -2.33 -4.35
C LEU A 80 -4.67 -3.58 -4.35
N SER A 81 -5.26 -4.76 -4.20
CA SER A 81 -4.54 -6.04 -4.33
C SER A 81 -3.99 -6.25 -5.75
N GLY A 82 -4.79 -5.92 -6.78
CA GLY A 82 -4.37 -5.97 -8.18
C GLY A 82 -3.19 -5.04 -8.50
N ILE A 83 -3.16 -3.85 -7.90
CA ILE A 83 -2.05 -2.89 -8.02
C ILE A 83 -0.81 -3.41 -7.28
N ALA A 84 -0.97 -3.91 -6.05
CA ALA A 84 0.14 -4.33 -5.19
C ALA A 84 0.89 -5.54 -5.75
N LEU A 85 0.17 -6.48 -6.36
CA LEU A 85 0.69 -7.73 -6.93
C LEU A 85 1.03 -7.64 -8.43
N GLY A 86 0.58 -6.59 -9.12
CA GLY A 86 0.65 -6.46 -10.57
C GLY A 86 1.73 -5.51 -11.09
N ASP A 87 1.62 -5.16 -12.38
CA ASP A 87 2.49 -4.19 -13.06
C ASP A 87 2.01 -2.73 -12.88
N ARG A 88 1.12 -2.50 -11.91
CA ARG A 88 0.51 -1.20 -11.56
C ARG A 88 -0.42 -0.59 -12.60
N LYS A 89 -0.63 -1.20 -13.77
CA LYS A 89 -1.51 -0.65 -14.81
C LYS A 89 -2.97 -0.81 -14.44
N THR A 90 -3.76 0.25 -14.62
CA THR A 90 -5.22 0.24 -14.36
C THR A 90 -5.92 -0.91 -15.07
N THR A 91 -5.60 -1.16 -16.35
CA THR A 91 -6.21 -2.24 -17.14
C THR A 91 -6.02 -3.62 -16.52
N ASN A 92 -4.81 -3.93 -16.05
CA ASN A 92 -4.50 -5.22 -15.44
C ASN A 92 -5.08 -5.34 -14.03
N ALA A 93 -5.04 -4.26 -13.24
CA ALA A 93 -5.66 -4.21 -11.92
C ALA A 93 -7.18 -4.43 -12.01
N PHE A 94 -7.87 -3.76 -12.93
CA PHE A 94 -9.32 -3.89 -13.12
C PHE A 94 -9.71 -5.28 -13.62
N LYS A 95 -8.92 -5.86 -14.54
CA LYS A 95 -9.13 -7.24 -15.00
C LYS A 95 -9.03 -8.25 -13.85
N ARG A 96 -8.05 -8.08 -12.95
CA ARG A 96 -7.89 -8.93 -11.75
C ARG A 96 -9.00 -8.72 -10.73
N ALA A 97 -9.49 -7.49 -10.60
CA ALA A 97 -10.59 -7.14 -9.73
C ALA A 97 -11.97 -7.52 -10.30
N HIS A 98 -12.03 -8.01 -11.55
CA HIS A 98 -13.26 -8.35 -12.27
C HIS A 98 -14.25 -7.18 -12.38
N VAL A 99 -13.74 -5.97 -12.62
CA VAL A 99 -14.58 -4.75 -12.75
C VAL A 99 -14.46 -4.09 -14.11
N SER A 100 -15.50 -3.34 -14.46
CA SER A 100 -15.49 -2.51 -15.65
C SER A 100 -14.49 -1.36 -15.52
N PHE A 101 -14.05 -0.78 -16.65
CA PHE A 101 -13.13 0.35 -16.61
C PHE A 101 -13.76 1.58 -15.93
N GLU A 102 -15.05 1.85 -16.18
CA GLU A 102 -15.75 2.99 -15.58
C GLU A 102 -15.86 2.86 -14.05
N GLU A 103 -16.29 1.68 -13.57
CA GLU A 103 -16.36 1.39 -12.14
C GLU A 103 -14.99 1.41 -11.48
N GLY A 104 -13.98 0.81 -12.13
CA GLY A 104 -12.60 0.82 -11.66
C GLY A 104 -12.05 2.24 -11.55
N MET A 105 -12.33 3.11 -12.52
CA MET A 105 -11.88 4.51 -12.46
C MET A 105 -12.56 5.30 -11.35
N LYS A 106 -13.87 5.09 -11.08
CA LYS A 106 -14.55 5.71 -9.93
C LYS A 106 -13.87 5.32 -8.59
N CYS A 107 -13.48 4.06 -8.47
CA CYS A 107 -12.73 3.58 -7.31
C CYS A 107 -11.34 4.23 -7.22
N VAL A 108 -10.63 4.34 -8.35
CA VAL A 108 -9.32 5.02 -8.41
C VAL A 108 -9.42 6.48 -7.99
N ASP A 109 -10.43 7.21 -8.48
CA ASP A 109 -10.65 8.60 -8.10
C ASP A 109 -10.91 8.72 -6.59
N SER A 110 -11.74 7.85 -6.00
CA SER A 110 -11.94 7.84 -4.54
C SER A 110 -10.66 7.54 -3.75
N LEU A 111 -9.86 6.57 -4.20
CA LEU A 111 -8.60 6.21 -3.54
C LEU A 111 -7.51 7.29 -3.70
N TYR A 112 -7.54 8.03 -4.81
CA TYR A 112 -6.68 9.18 -5.07
C TYR A 112 -7.01 10.34 -4.14
N GLU A 113 -8.30 10.72 -4.03
CA GLU A 113 -8.76 11.78 -3.12
C GLU A 113 -8.46 11.46 -1.64
N LYS A 114 -8.42 10.18 -1.28
CA LYS A 114 -8.02 9.70 0.07
C LYS A 114 -6.50 9.64 0.27
N ALA A 115 -5.70 10.06 -0.70
CA ALA A 115 -4.24 9.96 -0.68
C ALA A 115 -3.70 8.54 -0.41
N ILE A 116 -4.44 7.50 -0.82
CA ILE A 116 -4.00 6.10 -0.69
C ILE A 116 -3.09 5.74 -1.86
N ILE A 117 -3.47 6.18 -3.06
CA ILE A 117 -2.73 5.99 -4.30
C ILE A 117 -2.48 7.32 -5.02
N ASP A 118 -1.45 7.33 -5.84
CA ASP A 118 -1.16 8.40 -6.80
C ASP A 118 -1.03 7.80 -8.21
N ILE A 119 -1.12 8.65 -9.22
CA ILE A 119 -0.92 8.29 -10.63
C ILE A 119 0.54 8.58 -10.99
N ASP A 120 1.25 7.56 -11.44
CA ASP A 120 2.63 7.67 -11.92
C ASP A 120 2.66 8.53 -13.19
N SER A 121 2.93 9.83 -13.00
CA SER A 121 2.88 10.85 -14.05
C SER A 121 4.07 10.81 -15.01
N SER A 122 5.09 9.97 -14.73
CA SER A 122 6.30 9.87 -15.54
C SER A 122 6.01 9.41 -16.98
N GLU A 123 5.11 8.44 -17.18
CA GLU A 123 4.69 8.02 -18.52
C GLU A 123 3.89 9.10 -19.26
N HIS A 124 3.03 9.84 -18.57
CA HIS A 124 2.21 10.90 -19.17
C HIS A 124 3.03 12.14 -19.57
N PHE A 125 4.06 12.46 -18.79
CA PHE A 125 4.99 13.54 -19.10
C PHE A 125 5.83 13.21 -20.35
N LEU A 126 6.34 11.99 -20.45
CA LEU A 126 7.17 11.56 -21.59
C LEU A 126 6.38 11.40 -22.90
N LEU A 127 5.10 11.03 -22.81
CA LEU A 127 4.26 10.77 -23.99
C LEU A 127 3.45 11.99 -24.46
N GLY A 128 3.53 13.15 -23.79
CA GLY A 128 2.76 14.34 -24.15
C GLY A 128 1.23 14.19 -24.00
N LYS A 129 0.76 13.11 -23.36
CA LYS A 129 -0.66 12.77 -23.18
C LYS A 129 -1.19 13.23 -21.83
N ARG A 130 -0.87 14.46 -21.43
CA ARG A 130 -1.50 15.08 -20.24
C ARG A 130 -2.99 15.30 -20.58
N GLY A 131 -3.88 14.61 -19.86
CA GLY A 131 -5.32 14.81 -19.97
C GLY A 131 -6.09 13.80 -20.83
N ASP A 132 -5.44 12.78 -21.40
CA ASP A 132 -6.16 11.70 -22.09
C ASP A 132 -6.75 10.72 -21.06
N SER A 133 -8.05 10.86 -20.78
CA SER A 133 -8.76 10.03 -19.78
C SER A 133 -8.82 8.55 -20.15
N LYS A 134 -8.51 8.18 -21.40
CA LYS A 134 -8.48 6.80 -21.89
C LYS A 134 -7.09 6.16 -21.87
N ALA A 135 -6.05 6.92 -21.54
CA ALA A 135 -4.70 6.38 -21.46
C ALA A 135 -4.57 5.45 -20.25
N VAL A 136 -3.82 4.35 -20.43
CA VAL A 136 -3.48 3.42 -19.35
C VAL A 136 -2.63 4.17 -18.33
N LYS A 137 -3.10 4.24 -17.09
CA LYS A 137 -2.40 4.86 -15.97
C LYS A 137 -1.69 3.80 -15.16
N LYS A 138 -0.51 4.11 -14.64
CA LYS A 138 0.14 3.33 -13.58
C LYS A 138 -0.17 3.96 -12.23
N LEU A 139 -0.53 3.13 -11.26
CA LEU A 139 -0.91 3.55 -9.92
C LEU A 139 0.18 3.18 -8.92
N ILE A 140 0.51 4.09 -8.01
CA ILE A 140 1.47 3.86 -6.93
C ILE A 140 0.80 4.04 -5.58
N PHE A 141 1.18 3.23 -4.61
CA PHE A 141 0.80 3.47 -3.22
C PHE A 141 1.65 4.60 -2.66
N ILE A 142 1.01 5.57 -1.99
CA ILE A 142 1.72 6.62 -1.27
C ILE A 142 2.30 6.04 0.03
N ASN A 143 1.53 5.19 0.72
CA ASN A 143 1.91 4.55 1.97
C ASN A 143 2.49 3.12 1.71
N PRO A 144 3.77 2.85 2.02
CA PRO A 144 4.39 1.54 1.82
C PRO A 144 3.72 0.38 2.57
N PHE A 145 3.29 0.61 3.81
CA PHE A 145 2.61 -0.40 4.63
C PHE A 145 1.29 -0.81 3.98
N LEU A 146 0.52 0.11 3.38
CA LEU A 146 -0.69 -0.27 2.64
C LEU A 146 -0.36 -1.17 1.44
N ARG A 147 0.71 -0.87 0.69
CA ARG A 147 1.16 -1.76 -0.40
C ARG A 147 1.52 -3.15 0.14
N PHE A 148 2.30 -3.21 1.22
CA PHE A 148 2.69 -4.46 1.86
C PHE A 148 1.46 -5.25 2.34
N TRP A 149 0.50 -4.56 2.97
CA TRP A 149 -0.74 -5.14 3.44
C TRP A 149 -1.51 -5.83 2.32
N PHE A 150 -1.75 -5.13 1.21
CA PHE A 150 -2.50 -5.70 0.09
C PHE A 150 -1.72 -6.78 -0.69
N ALA A 151 -0.37 -6.70 -0.70
CA ALA A 151 0.45 -7.72 -1.36
C ALA A 151 0.64 -9.00 -0.53
N PHE A 152 0.77 -8.91 0.79
CA PHE A 152 1.28 -10.03 1.61
C PHE A 152 0.40 -10.40 2.80
N VAL A 153 -0.33 -9.45 3.39
CA VAL A 153 -1.14 -9.71 4.60
C VAL A 153 -2.58 -10.08 4.23
N SER A 154 -3.22 -9.24 3.42
CA SER A 154 -4.60 -9.46 2.99
C SER A 154 -4.83 -10.81 2.28
N PRO A 155 -3.90 -11.32 1.43
CA PRO A 155 -4.13 -12.59 0.73
C PRO A 155 -4.14 -13.82 1.65
N ILE A 156 -3.46 -13.76 2.80
CA ILE A 156 -3.31 -14.88 3.73
C ILE A 156 -4.26 -14.80 4.94
N TYR A 157 -5.28 -13.94 4.89
CA TYR A 157 -6.17 -13.66 6.03
C TYR A 157 -6.75 -14.90 6.72
N LYS A 158 -7.01 -15.99 5.97
CA LYS A 158 -7.51 -17.26 6.52
C LYS A 158 -6.48 -17.89 7.46
N GLY A 159 -5.23 -18.00 7.01
CA GLY A 159 -4.13 -18.52 7.83
C GLY A 159 -3.91 -17.67 9.08
N ILE A 160 -3.98 -16.34 8.96
CA ILE A 160 -3.87 -15.43 10.11
C ILE A 160 -4.98 -15.69 11.13
N LYS A 161 -6.23 -15.78 10.67
CA LYS A 161 -7.38 -16.03 11.54
C LYS A 161 -7.30 -17.37 12.27
N ASP A 162 -6.71 -18.37 11.63
CA ASP A 162 -6.57 -19.72 12.17
C ASP A 162 -5.28 -19.90 13.00
N GLY A 163 -4.45 -18.85 13.16
CA GLY A 163 -3.17 -18.93 13.87
C GLY A 163 -2.07 -19.68 13.10
N ASN A 164 -2.28 -19.92 11.80
CA ASN A 164 -1.40 -20.68 10.93
C ASN A 164 -0.61 -19.72 10.03
N TYR A 165 0.39 -19.05 10.60
CA TYR A 165 1.26 -18.08 9.92
C TYR A 165 2.67 -18.07 10.49
#